data_AF-A0AAD1W975-F1
#
_entry.id   AF-A0AAD1W975-F1
#
_cell.length_a   1.000
_cell.length_b   1.000
_cell.length_c   1.000
_cell.angle_alpha   90.00
_cell.angle_beta   90.00
_cell.angle_gamma   90.00
#
_symmetry.space_group_name_H-M   'P 1'
#
loop_
_entity.id
_entity.type
_entity.pdbx_description
1 polymer ?
#
loop_
_entity_poly.entity_id
_entity_poly.type
_entity_poly.pdbx_seq_one_letter_code
_entity_poly.pdbx_strand_id
1 'polypeptide(L)'
;MTELRRTETRHKQDPRKSTLTQLNAIRDQVKQLTQAGTEKALKWLKQKYYEKRNKADFMLAHCLKHGVESKWIDKMRTQLGQRSKVPERIGERVQKYFTALYNHTPSLTPDDVSYRAGINTFLDKLNLPTLPQITKTAIAAVVTTEEMAVALKIFKPNKSPGPDG
;
A
#
# COMPACT_ATOMS: atom_id res chain seq x y z
N MET A 1 24.25 24.93 41.34
CA MET A 1 25.33 25.44 40.44
C MET A 1 25.88 26.79 40.90
N THR A 2 25.04 27.74 41.29
CA THR A 2 25.44 29.06 41.84
C THR A 2 26.29 28.95 43.11
N GLU A 3 25.94 28.04 44.04
CA GLU A 3 26.70 27.85 45.30
C GLU A 3 28.09 27.21 45.12
N LEU A 4 28.26 26.30 44.15
CA LEU A 4 29.57 25.73 43.80
C LEU A 4 30.50 26.82 43.25
N ARG A 5 30.02 27.64 42.32
CA ARG A 5 30.80 28.76 41.76
C ARG A 5 31.16 29.78 42.83
N ARG A 6 30.24 30.07 43.77
CA ARG A 6 30.46 31.01 44.87
C ARG A 6 31.54 30.52 45.84
N THR A 7 31.52 29.22 46.19
CA THR A 7 32.53 28.61 47.07
C THR A 7 33.88 28.45 46.39
N GLU A 8 33.93 28.18 45.08
CA GLU A 8 35.17 28.20 44.30
C GLU A 8 35.82 29.59 44.26
N THR A 9 35.05 30.65 44.02
CA THR A 9 35.58 32.03 44.04
C THR A 9 36.08 32.42 45.42
N ARG A 10 35.36 32.04 46.48
CA ARG A 10 35.76 32.32 47.86
C ARG A 10 37.05 31.57 48.25
N HIS A 11 37.21 30.33 47.81
CA HIS A 11 38.44 29.55 48.04
C HIS A 11 39.64 30.09 47.23
N LYS A 12 39.41 30.61 46.02
CA LYS A 12 40.45 31.27 45.22
C LYS A 12 40.94 32.57 45.85
N GLN A 13 40.05 33.33 46.50
CA GLN A 13 40.39 34.58 47.18
C GLN A 13 41.09 34.33 48.53
N ASP A 14 40.71 33.27 49.24
CA ASP A 14 41.31 32.90 50.53
C ASP A 14 41.39 31.36 50.69
N PRO A 15 42.57 30.75 50.43
CA PRO A 15 42.75 29.30 50.46
C PRO A 15 42.84 28.75 51.88
N ARG A 16 41.71 28.72 52.59
CA ARG A 16 41.56 28.07 53.91
C ARG A 16 41.17 26.60 53.80
N LYS A 17 41.66 25.77 54.74
CA LYS A 17 41.28 24.35 54.87
C LYS A 17 39.77 24.15 55.05
N SER A 18 39.09 25.02 55.80
CA SER A 18 37.64 24.95 56.01
C SER A 18 36.83 25.24 54.75
N THR A 19 37.30 26.14 53.88
CA THR A 19 36.66 26.43 52.60
C THR A 19 36.85 25.28 51.60
N LEU A 20 38.02 24.61 51.65
CA LEU A 20 38.32 23.44 50.80
C LEU A 20 37.43 22.23 51.13
N THR A 21 37.20 21.95 52.41
CA THR A 21 36.32 20.85 52.83
C THR A 21 34.87 21.08 52.40
N GLN A 22 34.37 22.30 52.54
CA GLN A 22 33.04 22.69 52.05
C GLN A 22 32.95 22.57 50.52
N LEU A 23 33.98 22.99 49.79
CA LEU A 23 34.02 22.89 48.33
C LEU A 23 33.98 21.43 47.86
N ASN A 24 34.75 20.54 48.50
CA ASN A 24 34.76 19.12 48.17
C ASN A 24 33.41 18.46 48.47
N ALA A 25 32.76 18.79 49.59
CA ALA A 25 31.43 18.30 49.91
C ALA A 25 30.38 18.68 48.85
N ILE A 26 30.40 19.94 48.36
CA ILE A 26 29.50 20.40 47.30
C ILE A 26 29.82 19.68 45.97
N ARG A 27 31.10 19.47 45.65
CA ARG A 27 31.51 18.72 44.45
C ARG A 27 31.03 17.27 44.50
N ASP A 28 31.16 16.61 45.64
CA ASP A 28 30.71 15.23 45.82
C ASP A 28 29.19 15.11 45.69
N GLN A 29 28.43 16.05 46.26
CA GLN A 29 26.97 16.12 46.07
C GLN A 29 26.60 16.30 44.59
N VAL A 30 27.26 17.21 43.88
CA VAL A 30 27.00 17.44 42.44
C VAL A 30 27.35 16.20 41.62
N LYS A 31 28.44 15.52 41.94
CA LYS A 31 28.87 14.28 41.29
C LYS A 31 27.84 13.17 41.51
N GLN A 32 27.36 12.99 42.75
CA GLN A 32 26.33 12.00 43.08
C GLN A 32 25.02 12.27 42.33
N LEU A 33 24.55 13.52 42.29
CA LEU A 33 23.33 13.88 41.57
C LEU A 33 23.46 13.63 40.06
N THR A 34 24.60 13.99 39.49
CA THR A 34 24.88 13.77 38.07
C THR A 34 24.95 12.28 37.76
N GLN A 35 25.59 11.49 38.62
CA GLN A 35 25.71 10.05 38.47
C GLN A 35 24.36 9.34 38.61
N ALA A 36 23.52 9.74 39.56
CA ALA A 36 22.14 9.22 39.65
C ALA A 36 21.33 9.54 38.39
N GLY A 37 21.52 10.73 37.80
CA GLY A 37 20.91 11.12 36.54
C GLY A 37 21.37 10.27 35.35
N THR A 38 22.68 10.02 35.24
CA THR A 38 23.24 9.19 34.15
C THR A 38 22.84 7.73 34.29
N GLU A 39 22.83 7.18 35.51
CA GLU A 39 22.37 5.82 35.79
C GLU A 39 20.89 5.65 35.42
N LYS A 40 20.05 6.61 35.78
CA LYS A 40 18.64 6.63 35.38
C LYS A 40 18.49 6.67 33.86
N ALA A 41 19.20 7.56 33.17
CA ALA A 41 19.17 7.66 31.71
C ALA A 41 19.62 6.34 31.03
N LEU A 42 20.68 5.71 31.55
CA LEU A 42 21.18 4.43 31.06
C LEU A 42 20.14 3.31 31.24
N LYS A 43 19.45 3.28 32.39
CA LYS A 43 18.37 2.31 32.66
C LYS A 43 17.20 2.48 31.68
N TRP A 44 16.76 3.71 31.44
CA TRP A 44 15.73 4.02 30.44
C TRP A 44 16.13 3.61 29.03
N LEU A 45 17.38 3.89 28.64
CA LEU A 45 17.90 3.50 27.33
C LEU A 45 17.90 1.97 27.16
N LYS A 46 18.37 1.23 28.17
CA LYS A 46 18.33 -0.23 28.18
C LYS A 46 16.91 -0.76 28.07
N GLN A 47 15.98 -0.22 28.87
CA GLN A 47 14.57 -0.61 28.83
C GLN A 47 13.97 -0.39 27.43
N LYS A 48 14.15 0.81 26.86
CA LYS A 48 13.67 1.15 25.51
C LYS A 48 14.27 0.24 24.45
N TYR A 49 15.54 -0.14 24.59
CA TYR A 49 16.20 -1.09 23.70
C TYR A 49 15.55 -2.48 23.79
N TYR A 50 15.33 -3.02 25.00
CA TYR A 50 14.69 -4.33 25.19
C TYR A 50 13.24 -4.36 24.67
N GLU A 51 12.45 -3.32 24.94
CA GLU A 51 11.06 -3.22 24.46
C GLU A 51 10.95 -3.19 22.93
N LYS A 52 11.96 -2.65 22.25
CA LYS A 52 11.98 -2.47 20.79
C LYS A 52 12.82 -3.49 20.03
N ARG A 53 13.70 -4.25 20.70
CA ARG A 53 14.66 -5.19 20.08
C ARG A 53 13.98 -6.21 19.16
N ASN A 54 12.85 -6.76 19.60
CA ASN A 54 12.12 -7.80 18.85
C ASN A 54 10.97 -7.22 18.01
N LYS A 55 10.86 -5.89 17.91
CA LYS A 55 9.79 -5.20 17.17
C LYS A 55 10.29 -4.52 15.90
N ALA A 56 11.55 -4.68 15.52
CA ALA A 56 12.08 -4.14 14.26
C ALA A 56 11.28 -4.67 13.06
N ASP A 57 11.06 -6.00 13.02
CA ASP A 57 10.28 -6.64 11.97
C ASP A 57 8.81 -6.20 12.00
N PHE A 58 8.23 -6.03 13.19
CA PHE A 58 6.87 -5.51 13.35
C PHE A 58 6.74 -4.06 12.86
N MET A 59 7.69 -3.19 13.20
CA MET A 59 7.71 -1.80 12.76
C MET A 59 7.89 -1.70 11.24
N LEU A 60 8.77 -2.52 10.67
CA LEU A 60 8.96 -2.62 9.22
C LEU A 60 7.70 -3.13 8.53
N ALA A 61 7.11 -4.22 9.04
CA ALA A 61 5.85 -4.76 8.52
C ALA A 61 4.72 -3.73 8.61
N HIS A 62 4.66 -2.95 9.69
CA HIS A 62 3.69 -1.87 9.84
C HIS A 62 3.91 -0.72 8.82
N CYS A 63 5.16 -0.30 8.60
CA CYS A 63 5.50 0.68 7.56
C CYS A 63 5.17 0.18 6.15
N LEU A 64 5.51 -1.08 5.84
CA LEU A 64 5.20 -1.71 4.55
C LEU A 64 3.69 -1.83 4.36
N LYS A 65 2.97 -2.27 5.39
CA LYS A 65 1.51 -2.34 5.37
C LYS A 65 0.89 -0.97 5.13
N HIS A 66 1.33 0.07 5.82
CA HIS A 66 0.88 1.44 5.55
C HIS A 66 1.20 1.93 4.13
N GLY A 67 2.35 1.54 3.58
CA GLY A 67 2.71 1.84 2.19
C GLY A 67 1.84 1.12 1.16
N VAL A 68 1.41 -0.11 1.45
CA VAL A 68 0.54 -0.93 0.57
C VAL A 68 -0.94 -0.58 0.72
N GLU A 69 -1.40 -0.28 1.94
CA GLU A 69 -2.78 0.14 2.24
C GLU A 69 -3.04 1.61 1.89
N SER A 70 -1.99 2.41 1.76
CA SER A 70 -2.04 3.70 1.08
C SER A 70 -2.57 3.44 -0.33
N LYS A 71 -3.84 3.77 -0.56
CA LYS A 71 -4.55 3.66 -1.86
C LYS A 71 -4.04 4.66 -2.89
N TRP A 72 -2.73 4.90 -2.90
CA TRP A 72 -2.07 5.87 -3.75
C TRP A 72 -1.78 5.25 -5.10
N ILE A 73 -2.43 5.79 -6.14
CA ILE A 73 -2.12 5.42 -7.51
C ILE A 73 -0.76 6.05 -7.86
N ASP A 74 0.32 5.27 -7.81
CA ASP A 74 1.67 5.74 -8.11
C ASP A 74 1.82 6.16 -9.58
N LYS A 75 1.16 5.45 -10.51
CA LYS A 75 1.23 5.73 -11.95
C LYS A 75 -0.07 5.40 -12.66
N MET A 76 -0.46 6.23 -13.61
CA MET A 76 -1.60 5.99 -14.50
C MET A 76 -1.17 6.10 -15.97
N ARG A 77 -1.62 5.17 -16.81
CA ARG A 77 -1.43 5.22 -18.26
C ARG A 77 -2.59 5.96 -18.91
N THR A 78 -2.26 6.85 -19.81
CA THR A 78 -3.24 7.64 -20.58
C THR A 78 -3.65 6.89 -21.86
N GLN A 79 -4.74 7.33 -22.49
CA GLN A 79 -5.20 6.80 -23.78
C GLN A 79 -4.14 6.93 -24.90
N LEU A 80 -3.25 7.91 -24.79
CA LEU A 80 -2.10 8.12 -25.69
C LEU A 80 -0.87 7.27 -25.31
N GLY A 81 -1.00 6.34 -24.36
CA GLY A 81 0.09 5.47 -23.89
C GLY A 81 1.08 6.12 -22.92
N GLN A 82 1.02 7.43 -22.70
CA GLN A 82 1.92 8.16 -21.80
C GLN A 82 1.60 7.84 -20.32
N ARG A 83 2.62 7.73 -19.47
CA ARG A 83 2.49 7.47 -18.04
C ARG A 83 2.61 8.77 -17.25
N SER A 84 1.61 9.08 -16.42
CA SER A 84 1.67 10.17 -15.44
C SER A 84 1.91 9.61 -14.05
N LYS A 85 2.80 10.27 -13.28
CA LYS A 85 3.03 10.02 -11.84
C LYS A 85 2.59 11.20 -10.96
N VAL A 86 2.10 12.28 -11.59
CA VAL A 86 1.72 13.51 -10.89
C VAL A 86 0.32 13.30 -10.29
N PRO A 87 0.15 13.38 -8.96
CA PRO A 87 -1.10 13.00 -8.28
C PRO A 87 -2.30 13.84 -8.70
N GLU A 88 -2.11 15.14 -8.88
CA GLU A 88 -3.17 16.07 -9.32
C GLU A 88 -3.68 15.68 -10.70
N ARG A 89 -2.75 15.38 -11.63
CA ARG A 89 -3.08 14.92 -12.99
C ARG A 89 -3.76 13.55 -12.99
N ILE A 90 -3.43 12.69 -12.03
CA ILE A 90 -4.10 11.38 -11.87
C ILE A 90 -5.52 11.61 -11.37
N GLY A 91 -5.71 12.42 -10.33
CA GLY A 91 -7.01 12.76 -9.76
C GLY A 91 -7.95 13.41 -10.77
N GLU A 92 -7.48 14.46 -11.46
CA GLU A 92 -8.25 15.13 -12.53
C GLU A 92 -8.70 14.15 -13.62
N ARG A 93 -7.84 13.19 -13.97
CA ARG A 93 -8.12 12.25 -15.05
C ARG A 93 -9.10 11.17 -14.63
N VAL A 94 -8.98 10.66 -13.41
CA VAL A 94 -9.95 9.75 -12.80
C VAL A 94 -11.31 10.43 -12.73
N GLN A 95 -11.36 11.65 -12.19
CA GLN A 95 -12.57 12.44 -12.11
C GLN A 95 -13.19 12.64 -13.50
N LYS A 96 -12.43 13.16 -14.47
CA LYS A 96 -12.90 13.41 -15.83
C LYS A 96 -13.44 12.15 -16.50
N TYR A 97 -12.78 11.00 -16.31
CA TYR A 97 -13.22 9.73 -16.87
C TYR A 97 -14.56 9.29 -16.27
N PHE A 98 -14.68 9.23 -14.95
CA PHE A 98 -15.91 8.77 -14.30
C PHE A 98 -17.06 9.76 -14.46
N THR A 99 -16.77 11.06 -14.45
CA THR A 99 -17.76 12.08 -14.80
C THR A 99 -18.28 11.87 -16.23
N ALA A 100 -17.42 11.62 -17.22
CA ALA A 100 -17.89 11.29 -18.57
C ALA A 100 -18.70 9.98 -18.59
N LEU A 101 -18.22 8.94 -17.92
CA LEU A 101 -18.88 7.63 -17.87
C LEU A 101 -20.31 7.72 -17.33
N TYR A 102 -20.50 8.44 -16.23
CA TYR A 102 -21.80 8.58 -15.57
C TYR A 102 -22.64 9.76 -16.11
N ASN A 103 -22.07 10.72 -16.84
CA ASN A 103 -22.85 11.75 -17.51
C ASN A 103 -23.41 11.29 -18.86
N HIS A 104 -22.88 10.21 -19.43
CA HIS A 104 -23.44 9.58 -20.63
C HIS A 104 -24.76 8.82 -20.39
N THR A 105 -25.35 8.90 -19.19
CA THR A 105 -26.64 8.30 -18.83
C THR A 105 -27.79 9.32 -18.87
N PRO A 106 -28.24 9.74 -20.06
CA PRO A 106 -29.67 10.01 -20.19
C PRO A 106 -30.24 9.46 -21.50
N SER A 107 -29.92 8.22 -21.90
CA SER A 107 -30.74 7.48 -22.89
C SER A 107 -30.37 5.99 -23.06
N LEU A 108 -30.16 5.27 -21.96
CA LEU A 108 -29.89 3.83 -22.00
C LEU A 108 -31.17 3.01 -21.81
N THR A 109 -32.21 3.31 -22.58
CA THR A 109 -33.19 2.29 -22.91
C THR A 109 -32.63 1.51 -24.12
N PRO A 110 -32.72 0.17 -24.15
CA PRO A 110 -32.30 -0.62 -25.31
C PRO A 110 -32.94 -0.22 -26.65
N ASP A 111 -34.01 0.57 -26.59
CA ASP A 111 -34.76 1.10 -27.74
C ASP A 111 -34.22 2.41 -28.30
N ASP A 112 -33.24 3.06 -27.66
CA ASP A 112 -32.64 4.27 -28.22
C ASP A 112 -31.73 3.94 -29.40
N VAL A 113 -32.13 4.42 -30.58
CA VAL A 113 -31.41 4.34 -31.85
C VAL A 113 -29.99 4.92 -31.73
N SER A 114 -29.79 5.94 -30.88
CA SER A 114 -28.50 6.58 -30.66
C SER A 114 -27.49 5.66 -29.95
N TYR A 115 -27.95 4.84 -29.00
CA TYR A 115 -27.13 3.89 -28.26
C TYR A 115 -26.68 2.73 -29.14
N ARG A 116 -27.58 2.18 -29.95
CA ARG A 116 -27.28 1.11 -30.90
C ARG A 116 -26.28 1.56 -31.96
N ALA A 117 -26.43 2.79 -32.48
CA ALA A 117 -25.46 3.37 -33.40
C ALA A 117 -24.08 3.56 -32.73
N GLY A 118 -24.03 3.99 -31.47
CA GLY A 118 -22.79 4.09 -30.70
C GLY A 118 -22.07 2.76 -30.51
N ILE A 119 -22.81 1.69 -30.19
CA ILE A 119 -22.24 0.34 -30.08
C ILE A 119 -21.69 -0.13 -31.43
N ASN A 120 -22.46 0.00 -32.51
CA ASN A 120 -22.01 -0.41 -33.84
C ASN A 120 -20.72 0.32 -34.22
N THR A 121 -20.66 1.63 -34.00
CA THR A 121 -19.46 2.44 -34.28
C THR A 121 -18.25 2.01 -33.45
N PHE A 122 -18.47 1.52 -32.22
CA PHE A 122 -17.41 0.97 -31.37
C PHE A 122 -16.96 -0.42 -31.86
N LEU A 123 -17.89 -1.29 -32.21
CA LEU A 123 -17.61 -2.63 -32.75
C LEU A 123 -16.88 -2.54 -34.09
N ASP A 124 -17.25 -1.59 -34.96
CA ASP A 124 -16.59 -1.36 -36.25
C ASP A 124 -15.13 -0.88 -36.11
N LYS A 125 -14.79 -0.24 -34.98
CA LYS A 125 -13.39 0.14 -34.68
C LYS A 125 -12.54 -1.04 -34.23
N LEU A 126 -13.15 -2.15 -33.83
CA LEU A 126 -12.45 -3.34 -33.40
C LEU A 126 -12.20 -4.25 -34.61
N ASN A 127 -10.94 -4.57 -34.87
CA ASN A 127 -10.57 -5.61 -35.84
C ASN A 127 -10.85 -7.00 -35.23
N LEU A 128 -12.13 -7.37 -35.15
CA LEU A 128 -12.54 -8.67 -34.63
C LEU A 128 -12.19 -9.77 -35.65
N PRO A 129 -11.55 -10.87 -35.21
CA PRO A 129 -11.26 -11.98 -36.10
C PRO A 129 -12.56 -12.63 -36.58
N THR A 130 -12.73 -12.72 -37.89
CA THR A 130 -13.89 -13.41 -38.49
C THR A 130 -13.56 -14.88 -38.68
N LEU A 131 -14.46 -15.77 -38.26
CA LEU A 131 -14.30 -17.21 -38.47
C LEU A 131 -14.19 -17.54 -39.97
N PRO A 132 -13.31 -18.48 -40.37
CA PRO A 132 -13.24 -18.98 -41.73
C PRO A 132 -14.58 -19.60 -42.16
N GLN A 133 -14.91 -19.51 -43.46
CA GLN A 133 -16.16 -20.05 -43.98
C GLN A 133 -16.31 -21.56 -43.75
N ILE A 134 -15.20 -22.30 -43.76
CA ILE A 134 -15.16 -23.74 -43.47
C ILE A 134 -15.58 -24.01 -42.03
N THR A 135 -15.08 -23.24 -41.06
CA THR A 135 -15.45 -23.39 -39.66
C THR A 135 -16.92 -23.00 -39.43
N LYS A 136 -17.41 -21.95 -40.09
CA LYS A 136 -18.81 -21.54 -40.00
C LYS A 136 -19.76 -22.62 -40.52
N THR A 137 -19.43 -23.22 -41.67
CA THR A 137 -20.23 -24.29 -42.27
C THR A 137 -20.19 -25.56 -41.44
N ALA A 138 -19.04 -25.91 -40.86
CA ALA A 138 -18.92 -27.02 -39.92
C ALA A 138 -19.76 -26.83 -38.66
N ILE A 139 -19.76 -25.62 -38.06
CA ILE A 139 -20.58 -25.32 -36.87
C ILE A 139 -22.08 -25.33 -37.19
N ALA A 140 -22.47 -24.87 -38.38
CA ALA A 140 -23.86 -24.85 -38.83
C ALA A 140 -24.34 -26.21 -39.38
N ALA A 141 -23.45 -27.19 -39.54
CA ALA A 141 -23.80 -28.51 -40.02
C ALA A 141 -24.63 -29.27 -38.97
N VAL A 142 -25.50 -30.17 -39.45
CA VAL A 142 -26.26 -31.06 -38.59
C VAL A 142 -25.29 -32.05 -37.95
N VAL A 143 -25.42 -32.23 -36.63
CA VAL A 143 -24.58 -33.17 -35.88
C VAL A 143 -24.84 -34.60 -36.35
N THR A 144 -23.77 -35.33 -36.66
CA THR A 144 -23.84 -36.69 -37.18
C THR A 144 -23.80 -37.74 -36.06
N THR A 145 -24.30 -38.93 -36.34
CA THR A 145 -24.27 -40.07 -35.40
C THR A 145 -22.85 -40.56 -35.13
N GLU A 146 -21.94 -40.41 -36.09
CA GLU A 146 -20.52 -40.75 -35.94
C GLU A 146 -19.82 -39.81 -34.96
N GLU A 147 -20.05 -38.50 -35.06
CA GLU A 147 -19.54 -37.51 -34.10
C GLU A 147 -20.05 -37.80 -32.69
N MET A 148 -21.31 -38.19 -32.54
CA MET A 148 -21.89 -38.61 -31.26
C MET A 148 -21.22 -39.87 -30.71
N ALA A 149 -20.99 -40.88 -31.56
CA ALA A 149 -20.30 -42.10 -31.14
C ALA A 149 -18.84 -41.84 -30.70
N VAL A 150 -18.14 -40.94 -31.39
CA VAL A 150 -16.79 -40.50 -31.01
C VAL A 150 -16.81 -39.71 -29.70
N ALA A 151 -17.76 -38.77 -29.55
CA ALA A 151 -17.92 -38.00 -28.33
C ALA A 151 -18.21 -38.88 -27.11
N LEU A 152 -19.08 -39.89 -27.26
CA LEU A 152 -19.39 -40.87 -26.21
C LEU A 152 -18.17 -41.72 -25.83
N LYS A 153 -17.31 -42.09 -26.78
CA LYS A 153 -16.06 -42.81 -26.51
C LYS A 153 -15.03 -41.98 -25.75
N ILE A 154 -14.97 -40.67 -26.01
CA ILE A 154 -14.07 -39.73 -25.31
C ILE A 154 -14.63 -39.35 -23.94
N PHE A 155 -15.96 -39.46 -23.75
CA PHE A 155 -16.61 -39.14 -22.50
C PHE A 155 -16.10 -40.05 -21.39
N LYS A 156 -15.70 -39.45 -20.26
CA LYS A 156 -15.20 -40.22 -19.11
C LYS A 156 -16.33 -41.07 -18.52
N PRO A 157 -16.17 -42.41 -18.42
CA PRO A 157 -17.16 -43.25 -17.75
C PRO A 157 -17.22 -42.95 -16.25
N ASN A 158 -18.31 -43.36 -15.59
CA ASN A 158 -18.53 -43.26 -14.14
C ASN A 158 -18.67 -41.84 -13.57
N LYS A 159 -19.22 -40.89 -14.34
CA LYS A 159 -19.69 -39.63 -13.75
C LYS A 159 -21.04 -39.87 -13.07
N SER A 160 -21.22 -39.24 -11.91
CA SER A 160 -22.53 -39.23 -11.24
C SER A 160 -23.58 -38.60 -12.15
N PRO A 161 -24.81 -39.15 -12.16
CA PRO A 161 -25.89 -38.58 -12.95
C PRO A 161 -26.18 -37.14 -12.56
N GLY A 162 -26.61 -36.35 -13.54
CA GLY A 162 -27.02 -34.97 -13.34
C GLY A 162 -28.33 -34.88 -12.55
N PRO A 163 -28.84 -33.66 -12.31
CA PRO A 163 -30.16 -33.47 -11.71
C PRO A 163 -31.31 -34.07 -12.54
N ASP A 164 -31.04 -34.38 -13.81
CA ASP A 164 -31.99 -34.95 -14.76
C ASP A 164 -32.05 -36.49 -14.75
N GLY A 165 -31.16 -37.16 -13.97
CA GLY A 165 -31.16 -38.61 -13.74
C GLY A 165 -30.13 -39.42 -14.54
#